data_AF-A0A3S5DH39-F1
#
_entry.id   AF-A0A3S5DH39-F1
#
_cell.length_a   1.000
_cell.length_b   1.000
_cell.length_c   1.000
_cell.angle_alpha   90.00
_cell.angle_beta   90.00
_cell.angle_gamma   90.00
#
_symmetry.space_group_name_H-M   'P 1'
#
loop_
_entity.id
_entity.type
_entity.pdbx_description
1 polymer ?
#
loop_
_entity_poly.entity_id
_entity_poly.type
_entity_poly.pdbx_seq_one_letter_code
_entity_poly.pdbx_strand_id
1 'polypeptide(L)' 'MQPIYAPTPVVREAVLKAYPQIADWLQPVFASLDEKTLQQLNARIAVEGQDAKRVAADYLQQKGLLK' A
#
# COMPACT_ATOMS: atom_id res chain seq x y z
N MET A 1 22.84 7.72 -13.68
CA MET A 1 21.42 7.36 -13.52
C MET A 1 21.03 7.65 -12.08
N GLN A 2 19.84 8.23 -11.83
CA GLN A 2 19.37 8.46 -10.47
C GLN A 2 18.84 7.14 -9.87
N PRO A 3 18.99 6.90 -8.56
CA PRO A 3 18.42 5.71 -7.92
C PRO A 3 16.88 5.72 -7.96
N ILE A 4 16.27 4.56 -8.19
CA ILE A 4 14.82 4.36 -8.11
C ILE A 4 14.45 3.91 -6.70
N TYR A 5 13.49 4.58 -6.08
CA TYR A 5 12.97 4.23 -4.75
C TYR A 5 11.49 3.85 -4.85
N ALA A 6 11.21 2.63 -5.29
CA ALA A 6 9.86 2.08 -5.34
C ALA A 6 9.49 1.42 -4.00
N PRO A 7 8.33 1.73 -3.40
CA PRO A 7 7.90 1.08 -2.17
C PRO A 7 7.50 -0.37 -2.45
N THR A 8 7.93 -1.28 -1.59
CA THR A 8 7.63 -2.71 -1.69
C THR A 8 7.55 -3.35 -0.30
N PRO A 9 6.65 -4.32 -0.05
CA PRO A 9 6.62 -5.03 1.21
C PRO A 9 7.81 -6.01 1.29
N VAL A 10 8.56 -5.95 2.39
CA VAL A 10 9.64 -6.89 2.69
C VAL A 10 9.26 -7.70 3.92
N VAL A 11 9.27 -9.02 3.78
CA VAL A 11 8.84 -9.96 4.83
C VAL A 11 9.90 -11.04 5.05
N ARG A 12 10.04 -11.48 6.31
CA ARG A 12 10.94 -12.61 6.64
C ARG A 12 10.42 -13.90 6.01
N GLU A 13 11.34 -14.70 5.48
CA GLU A 13 11.01 -15.96 4.81
C GLU A 13 10.16 -16.90 5.66
N ALA A 14 10.48 -17.07 6.96
CA ALA A 14 9.71 -17.93 7.86
C ALA A 14 8.24 -17.51 7.98
N VAL A 15 7.95 -16.21 7.93
CA VAL A 15 6.58 -15.68 7.98
C VAL A 15 5.88 -15.89 6.64
N LEU A 16 6.57 -15.62 5.52
CA LEU A 16 6.00 -15.84 4.20
C LEU A 16 5.70 -17.34 3.95
N LYS A 17 6.53 -18.25 4.45
CA LYS A 17 6.25 -19.69 4.39
C LYS A 17 5.03 -20.10 5.21
N ALA A 18 4.82 -19.46 6.36
CA ALA A 18 3.64 -19.71 7.19
C ALA A 18 2.35 -19.11 6.59
N TYR A 19 2.48 -18.03 5.82
CA TYR A 19 1.36 -17.29 5.22
C TYR A 19 1.66 -16.93 3.75
N PRO A 20 1.76 -17.93 2.85
CA PRO A 20 2.14 -17.70 1.46
C PRO A 20 1.18 -16.75 0.72
N GLN A 21 -0.10 -16.75 1.11
CA GLN A 21 -1.13 -15.87 0.56
C GLN A 21 -0.90 -14.37 0.78
N ILE A 22 0.04 -13.96 1.67
CA ILE A 22 0.45 -12.56 1.80
C ILE A 22 0.91 -11.99 0.45
N ALA A 23 1.61 -12.79 -0.36
CA ALA A 23 2.04 -12.37 -1.69
C ALA A 23 0.83 -12.02 -2.57
N ASP A 24 -0.16 -12.91 -2.64
CA ASP A 24 -1.36 -12.74 -3.46
C ASP A 24 -2.22 -11.55 -2.98
N TRP A 25 -2.28 -11.33 -1.66
CA TRP A 25 -3.04 -10.21 -1.10
C TRP A 25 -2.39 -8.86 -1.37
N LEU A 26 -1.06 -8.77 -1.27
CA LEU A 26 -0.34 -7.51 -1.42
C LEU A 26 -0.02 -7.15 -2.87
N GLN A 27 0.03 -8.13 -3.78
CA GLN A 27 0.29 -7.90 -5.20
C GLN A 27 -0.67 -6.88 -5.84
N PRO A 28 -2.01 -7.01 -5.74
CA PRO A 28 -2.92 -6.01 -6.31
C PRO A 28 -2.89 -4.68 -5.55
N VAL A 29 -2.57 -4.68 -4.25
CA VAL A 29 -2.42 -3.45 -3.46
C VAL A 29 -1.27 -2.62 -4.02
N PHE A 30 -0.05 -3.16 -4.08
CA PHE A 30 1.13 -2.40 -4.52
C PHE A 30 1.13 -2.11 -6.02
N ALA A 31 0.50 -2.96 -6.85
CA ALA A 31 0.29 -2.65 -8.27
C ALA A 31 -0.58 -1.40 -8.49
N SER A 32 -1.43 -1.04 -7.51
CA SER A 32 -2.31 0.12 -7.59
C SER A 32 -1.72 1.42 -7.01
N LEU A 33 -0.53 1.35 -6.37
CA LEU A 33 0.15 2.48 -5.73
C LEU A 33 1.16 3.17 -6.66
N ASP A 34 0.66 3.72 -7.77
CA ASP A 34 1.47 4.58 -8.63
C ASP A 34 1.82 5.93 -7.98
N GLU A 35 2.73 6.68 -8.61
CA GLU A 35 3.22 7.96 -8.08
C GLU A 35 2.09 8.94 -7.75
N LYS A 36 1.13 9.10 -8.67
CA LYS A 36 0.01 10.04 -8.49
C LYS A 36 -0.90 9.60 -7.36
N THR A 37 -1.18 8.31 -7.27
CA THR A 37 -1.99 7.72 -6.20
C THR A 37 -1.31 7.94 -4.84
N LEU A 38 -0.01 7.66 -4.73
CA LEU A 38 0.74 7.88 -3.49
C LEU A 38 0.78 9.36 -3.09
N GLN A 39 0.97 10.27 -4.06
CA GLN A 39 0.92 11.70 -3.81
C GLN A 39 -0.45 12.13 -3.25
N GLN A 40 -1.54 11.64 -3.82
CA GLN A 40 -2.90 11.95 -3.36
C GLN A 40 -3.16 11.41 -1.95
N LEU A 41 -2.78 10.16 -1.68
CA LEU A 41 -2.96 9.55 -0.35
C LEU A 41 -2.13 10.28 0.71
N ASN A 42 -0.88 10.62 0.39
CA ASN A 42 -0.02 11.37 1.31
C ASN A 42 -0.51 12.81 1.53
N ALA A 43 -1.08 13.47 0.52
CA ALA A 43 -1.65 14.81 0.67
C ALA A 43 -2.84 14.84 1.64
N ARG A 44 -3.73 13.83 1.56
CA ARG A 44 -4.84 13.68 2.53
C ARG A 44 -4.34 13.61 3.98
N ILE A 45 -3.17 13.01 4.20
CA ILE A 45 -2.59 12.87 5.54
C ILE A 45 -1.86 14.15 5.94
N ALA A 46 -0.87 14.57 5.15
CA ALA A 46 0.07 15.61 5.52
C ALA A 46 -0.48 17.03 5.38
N VAL A 47 -1.44 17.25 4.45
CA VAL A 47 -2.00 18.57 4.16
C VAL A 47 -3.41 18.71 4.74
N GLU A 48 -4.27 17.71 4.53
CA GLU A 48 -5.66 17.76 4.99
C GLU A 48 -5.84 17.26 6.45
N GLY A 49 -4.80 16.67 7.04
CA GLY A 49 -4.81 16.22 8.44
C GLY A 49 -5.67 14.98 8.70
N GLN A 50 -5.96 14.17 7.69
CA GLN A 50 -6.73 12.94 7.86
C GLN A 50 -5.90 11.85 8.55
N ASP A 51 -6.56 11.02 9.36
CA ASP A 51 -5.92 9.86 9.98
C ASP A 51 -5.44 8.85 8.93
N ALA A 52 -4.18 8.43 9.03
CA ALA A 52 -3.55 7.55 8.06
C ALA A 52 -4.21 6.16 7.98
N LYS A 53 -4.71 5.62 9.10
CA LYS A 53 -5.42 4.32 9.08
C LYS A 53 -6.73 4.44 8.33
N ARG A 54 -7.45 5.55 8.52
CA ARG A 54 -8.69 5.82 7.78
C ARG A 54 -8.41 5.99 6.29
N VAL A 55 -7.40 6.78 5.90
CA VAL A 55 -7.02 6.96 4.49
C VAL A 55 -6.67 5.62 3.83
N ALA A 56 -5.93 4.75 4.53
CA ALA A 56 -5.60 3.42 4.04
C ALA A 56 -6.84 2.52 3.91
N ALA A 57 -7.72 2.48 4.92
CA ALA A 57 -8.94 1.68 4.88
C ALA A 57 -9.88 2.13 3.74
N ASP A 58 -10.12 3.44 3.63
CA ASP A 58 -10.95 4.02 2.56
C ASP A 58 -10.40 3.64 1.17
N TYR A 59 -9.08 3.75 0.98
CA TYR A 59 -8.44 3.41 -0.29
C TYR A 59 -8.61 1.93 -0.63
N LEU A 60 -8.36 1.04 0.33
CA LEU A 60 -8.52 -0.40 0.11
C LEU A 60 -9.98 -0.77 -0.16
N GLN A 61 -10.94 -0.15 0.53
CA GLN A 61 -12.38 -0.34 0.28
C GLN A 61 -12.78 0.16 -1.12
N GLN A 62 -12.31 1.33 -1.52
CA GLN A 62 -12.58 1.90 -2.85
C GLN A 62 -12.04 1.01 -3.98
N LYS A 63 -10.91 0.34 -3.75
CA LYS A 63 -10.32 -0.63 -4.70
C LYS A 63 -10.95 -2.02 -4.63
N GLY A 64 -11.89 -2.26 -3.71
CA GLY A 64 -12.49 -3.59 -3.49
C GLY A 64 -11.54 -4.60 -2.85
N LEU A 65 -10.46 -4.12 -2.22
CA LEU A 65 -9.44 -4.94 -1.56
C LEU A 65 -9.70 -5.13 -0.05
N LEU A 66 -10.68 -4.40 0.50
CA LEU A 66 -11.15 -4.50 1.88
C LEU A 66 -12.68 -4.34 1.89
N LYS A 67 -13.37 -5.06 2.78
CA LYS A 67 -14.83 -4.95 2.99
C LYS A 67 -15.14 -4.18 4.26
#